data_AF-A0A1Q3LNU7-F1
#
_entry.id   AF-A0A1Q3LNU7-F1
#
_cell.length_a   1.000
_cell.length_b   1.000
_cell.length_c   1.000
_cell.angle_alpha   90.00
_cell.angle_beta   90.00
_cell.angle_gamma   90.00
#
_symmetry.space_group_name_H-M   'P 1'
#
loop_
_entity.id
_entity.type
_entity.pdbx_description
1 polymer ?
#
loop_
_entity_poly.entity_id
_entity_poly.type
_entity_poly.pdbx_seq_one_letter_code
_entity_poly.pdbx_strand_id
1 'polypeptide(L)'
;MTLSRTTTHTTTVLGALIAAAFALSGCATTTGAAPSPSSSASDEATATSTAGATVTGTGATGLDFPVPAGARSVSIDFTCEGVGHYVVEFGDAMAENTSPISGPCGAPAALAWPVDAKTQPSIAVTVDDGIPWTATPLFSTKEFVRDAAVTADCAAFVDVYSALMNADQGYAQYKAFDAATWTARVAAASSQLAALAAASRSSLKGPLTSMSHTVSTATEPGTAQAGIADDVAQIGAACNANQTPYFLKAEFGG
;
A
#
# COMPACT_ATOMS: atom_id res chain seq x y z
N MET A 1 4.80 -60.92 30.36
CA MET A 1 4.29 -61.92 29.39
C MET A 1 2.85 -61.51 29.13
N THR A 2 2.54 -60.80 28.05
CA THR A 2 2.30 -61.33 26.70
C THR A 2 2.63 -60.27 25.63
N LEU A 3 3.05 -60.72 24.46
CA LEU A 3 3.66 -59.98 23.36
C LEU A 3 2.71 -59.06 22.53
N SER A 4 3.30 -57.95 22.07
CA SER A 4 3.30 -57.37 20.71
C SER A 4 2.04 -57.33 19.85
N ARG A 5 1.73 -56.12 19.33
CA ARG A 5 1.91 -55.82 17.89
C ARG A 5 1.80 -54.31 17.60
N THR A 6 2.92 -53.76 17.16
CA THR A 6 3.08 -52.45 16.51
C THR A 6 2.62 -52.57 15.07
N THR A 7 1.78 -51.65 14.58
CA THR A 7 1.51 -51.49 13.14
C THR A 7 1.98 -50.11 12.71
N THR A 8 3.10 -50.10 12.01
CA THR A 8 3.68 -48.97 11.30
C THR A 8 3.07 -48.93 9.90
N HIS A 9 2.46 -47.81 9.50
CA HIS A 9 2.15 -47.53 8.10
C HIS A 9 3.16 -46.53 7.55
N THR A 10 4.19 -47.08 6.92
CA THR A 10 5.09 -46.40 5.99
C THR A 10 4.40 -46.34 4.63
N THR A 11 4.28 -45.14 4.06
CA THR A 11 4.02 -44.98 2.62
C THR A 11 5.07 -44.05 2.05
N THR A 12 6.08 -44.67 1.44
CA THR A 12 7.08 -44.07 0.56
C THR A 12 6.51 -44.13 -0.86
N VAL A 13 6.46 -43.01 -1.58
CA VAL A 13 6.31 -43.02 -3.05
C VAL A 13 7.33 -42.03 -3.64
N LEU A 14 8.32 -42.61 -4.33
CA LEU A 14 9.22 -42.02 -5.33
C LEU A 14 8.42 -41.13 -6.32
N GLY A 15 8.89 -40.00 -6.82
CA GLY A 15 10.17 -39.80 -7.48
C GLY A 15 9.99 -39.67 -9.00
N ALA A 16 10.01 -38.42 -9.48
CA ALA A 16 10.42 -37.87 -10.78
C ALA A 16 9.84 -38.41 -12.11
N LEU A 17 9.52 -37.47 -13.03
CA LEU A 17 10.04 -37.47 -14.41
C LEU A 17 9.75 -36.12 -15.11
N ILE A 18 10.82 -35.37 -15.36
CA ILE A 18 10.89 -34.23 -16.29
C ILE A 18 11.10 -34.82 -17.69
N ALA A 19 10.24 -34.47 -18.64
CA ALA A 19 10.44 -34.79 -20.05
C ALA A 19 10.50 -33.49 -20.86
N ALA A 20 11.73 -33.11 -21.24
CA ALA A 20 12.01 -32.11 -22.25
C ALA A 20 11.76 -32.72 -23.64
N ALA A 21 11.01 -32.02 -24.49
CA ALA A 21 10.87 -32.35 -25.90
C ALA A 21 11.50 -31.23 -26.75
N PHE A 22 12.67 -31.54 -27.32
CA PHE A 22 13.21 -30.87 -28.49
C PHE A 22 12.43 -31.33 -29.73
N ALA A 23 12.05 -30.41 -30.61
CA ALA A 23 11.64 -30.72 -31.97
C ALA A 23 12.18 -29.65 -32.93
N LEU A 24 12.65 -30.12 -34.08
CA LEU A 24 13.57 -29.48 -35.00
C LEU A 24 12.90 -28.50 -35.98
N SER A 25 13.75 -27.58 -36.46
CA SER A 25 13.76 -26.89 -37.74
C SER A 25 12.93 -27.53 -38.87
N GLY A 26 12.07 -26.71 -39.50
CA GLY A 26 11.49 -26.94 -40.81
C GLY A 26 11.32 -25.61 -41.54
N CYS A 27 12.19 -25.35 -42.51
CA CYS A 27 12.11 -24.22 -43.43
C CYS A 27 11.24 -24.64 -44.62
N ALA A 28 10.13 -23.96 -44.86
CA ALA A 28 9.33 -24.13 -46.08
C ALA A 28 9.00 -22.75 -46.64
N THR A 29 9.58 -22.44 -47.80
CA THR A 29 9.28 -21.29 -48.64
C THR A 29 7.93 -21.50 -49.33
N THR A 30 6.94 -20.67 -49.00
CA THR A 30 5.74 -20.46 -49.81
C THR A 30 5.53 -18.97 -50.03
N THR A 31 5.77 -18.55 -51.27
CA THR A 31 5.46 -17.24 -51.82
C THR A 31 3.94 -17.07 -51.87
N GLY A 32 3.38 -16.36 -50.90
CA GLY A 32 1.98 -15.94 -50.87
C GLY A 32 1.93 -14.50 -50.39
N ALA A 33 1.26 -13.64 -51.15
CA ALA A 33 1.19 -12.19 -50.93
C ALA A 33 1.01 -11.82 -49.45
N ALA A 34 1.92 -11.01 -48.93
CA ALA A 34 1.81 -10.47 -47.58
C ALA A 34 0.52 -9.65 -47.48
N PRO A 35 -0.42 -9.96 -46.57
CA PRO A 35 -1.43 -9.00 -46.20
C PRO A 35 -0.68 -7.81 -45.59
N SER A 36 -0.86 -6.64 -46.20
CA SER A 36 -0.39 -5.38 -45.66
C SER A 36 -0.82 -5.32 -44.18
N PRO A 37 0.07 -5.03 -43.22
CA PRO A 37 -0.37 -4.77 -41.86
C PRO A 37 -1.25 -3.53 -41.94
N SER A 38 -2.56 -3.75 -41.91
CA SER A 38 -3.50 -2.69 -41.59
C SER A 38 -3.12 -2.31 -40.16
N SER A 39 -2.38 -1.22 -40.02
CA SER A 39 -2.20 -0.56 -38.74
C SER A 39 -3.59 -0.24 -38.25
N SER A 40 -4.15 -1.13 -37.43
CA SER A 40 -5.16 -0.75 -36.47
C SER A 40 -4.45 0.27 -35.61
N ALA A 41 -4.66 1.55 -35.93
CA ALA A 41 -4.57 2.59 -34.93
C ALA A 41 -5.51 2.11 -33.83
N SER A 42 -4.95 1.51 -32.78
CA SER A 42 -5.61 1.57 -31.49
C SER A 42 -5.81 3.06 -31.28
N ASP A 43 -7.07 3.48 -31.34
CA ASP A 43 -7.49 4.77 -30.82
C ASP A 43 -7.07 4.76 -29.35
N GLU A 44 -5.83 5.19 -29.09
CA GLU A 44 -5.41 5.57 -27.76
C GLU A 44 -6.25 6.82 -27.48
N ALA A 45 -7.43 6.60 -26.88
CA ALA A 45 -8.36 7.65 -26.56
C ALA A 45 -7.56 8.76 -25.86
N THR A 46 -7.41 9.89 -26.55
CA THR A 46 -6.63 11.00 -26.03
C THR A 46 -7.19 11.37 -24.67
N ALA A 47 -6.36 11.31 -23.64
CA ALA A 47 -6.76 11.70 -22.31
C ALA A 47 -7.29 13.12 -22.32
N THR A 48 -8.51 13.28 -21.84
CA THR A 48 -9.10 14.61 -21.64
C THR A 48 -8.90 14.96 -20.17
N SER A 49 -8.36 16.15 -19.94
CA SER A 49 -8.26 16.71 -18.60
C SER A 49 -9.20 17.90 -18.46
N THR A 50 -9.87 17.99 -17.33
CA THR A 50 -10.85 19.03 -17.00
C THR A 50 -10.45 19.67 -15.68
N ALA A 51 -10.17 20.97 -15.69
CA ALA A 51 -9.95 21.73 -14.47
C ALA A 51 -11.26 21.84 -13.68
N GLY A 52 -11.21 21.54 -12.38
CA GLY A 52 -12.31 21.84 -11.47
C GLY A 52 -12.17 23.23 -10.85
N ALA A 53 -13.15 23.62 -10.04
CA ALA A 53 -13.09 24.87 -9.30
C ALA A 53 -12.04 24.78 -8.18
N THR A 54 -11.18 25.78 -8.06
CA THR A 54 -10.30 25.93 -6.89
C THR A 54 -11.15 26.20 -5.67
N VAL A 55 -10.86 25.47 -4.58
CA VAL A 55 -11.49 25.67 -3.27
C VAL A 55 -10.44 26.07 -2.25
N THR A 56 -10.85 26.87 -1.27
CA THR A 56 -9.98 27.41 -0.24
C THR A 56 -10.68 27.31 1.12
N GLY A 57 -9.92 27.16 2.19
CA GLY A 57 -10.46 27.14 3.54
C GLY A 57 -9.43 27.53 4.58
N THR A 58 -9.80 27.39 5.86
CA THR A 58 -8.93 27.68 7.00
C THR A 58 -9.27 26.72 8.14
N GLY A 59 -8.25 26.08 8.71
CA GLY A 59 -8.49 24.99 9.68
C GLY A 59 -9.21 23.79 9.05
N ALA A 60 -9.78 22.94 9.89
CA ALA A 60 -10.56 21.80 9.47
C ALA A 60 -11.86 22.22 8.76
N THR A 61 -12.12 21.71 7.56
CA THR A 61 -13.30 22.07 6.76
C THR A 61 -13.66 20.96 5.77
N GLY A 62 -14.96 20.68 5.60
CA GLY A 62 -15.49 19.86 4.51
C GLY A 62 -16.28 20.71 3.52
N LEU A 63 -16.09 20.48 2.22
CA LEU A 63 -16.71 21.25 1.13
C LEU A 63 -17.23 20.33 0.02
N ASP A 64 -18.24 20.82 -0.72
CA ASP A 64 -18.64 20.22 -1.98
C ASP A 64 -17.51 20.30 -3.00
N PHE A 65 -17.28 19.21 -3.72
CA PHE A 65 -16.22 19.07 -4.70
C PHE A 65 -16.74 18.32 -5.94
N PRO A 66 -17.40 19.03 -6.88
CA PRO A 66 -18.05 18.40 -8.02
C PRO A 66 -17.09 17.62 -8.91
N VAL A 67 -17.45 16.36 -9.20
CA VAL A 67 -16.68 15.48 -10.08
C VAL A 67 -17.27 15.51 -11.50
N PRO A 68 -16.50 15.92 -12.52
CA PRO A 68 -16.96 15.91 -13.90
C PRO A 68 -17.30 14.49 -14.38
N ALA A 69 -18.35 14.38 -15.20
CA ALA A 69 -18.74 13.10 -15.79
C ALA A 69 -17.59 12.47 -16.59
N GLY A 70 -17.34 11.18 -16.35
CA GLY A 70 -16.29 10.42 -17.04
C GLY A 70 -14.88 10.61 -16.47
N ALA A 71 -14.70 11.38 -15.39
CA ALA A 71 -13.44 11.40 -14.66
C ALA A 71 -13.12 10.02 -14.07
N ARG A 72 -11.85 9.62 -14.15
CA ARG A 72 -11.32 8.33 -13.66
C ARG A 72 -10.13 8.51 -12.72
N SER A 73 -9.57 9.71 -12.66
CA SER A 73 -8.64 10.14 -11.62
C SER A 73 -8.75 11.64 -11.38
N VAL A 74 -8.27 12.07 -10.23
CA VAL A 74 -8.08 13.49 -9.91
C VAL A 74 -6.66 13.71 -9.41
N SER A 75 -6.02 14.80 -9.85
CA SER A 75 -4.84 15.38 -9.23
C SER A 75 -5.23 16.70 -8.60
N ILE A 76 -4.82 16.96 -7.37
CA ILE A 76 -5.09 18.20 -6.64
C ILE A 76 -3.74 18.82 -6.32
N ASP A 77 -3.50 20.01 -6.87
CA ASP A 77 -2.42 20.85 -6.39
C ASP A 77 -2.88 21.47 -5.07
N PHE A 78 -2.25 21.04 -3.98
CA PHE A 78 -2.60 21.41 -2.62
C PHE A 78 -1.52 22.28 -2.00
N THR A 79 -1.94 23.34 -1.32
CA THR A 79 -1.08 24.18 -0.49
C THR A 79 -1.74 24.41 0.86
N CYS A 80 -0.93 24.39 1.91
CA CYS A 80 -1.29 24.93 3.21
C CYS A 80 -0.11 25.74 3.75
N GLU A 81 -0.42 26.88 4.35
CA GLU A 81 0.60 27.81 4.83
C GLU A 81 1.15 27.41 6.21
N GLY A 82 2.29 28.00 6.58
CA GLY A 82 2.85 27.85 7.91
C GLY A 82 3.50 26.49 8.19
N VAL A 83 3.50 26.11 9.46
CA VAL A 83 4.05 24.86 9.99
C VAL A 83 2.90 24.03 10.55
N GLY A 84 2.93 22.71 10.33
CA GLY A 84 1.88 21.81 10.75
C GLY A 84 1.75 20.61 9.82
N HIS A 85 0.67 19.86 9.99
CA HIS A 85 0.34 18.72 9.14
C HIS A 85 -1.04 18.90 8.52
N TYR A 86 -1.19 18.43 7.29
CA TYR A 86 -2.49 18.30 6.64
C TYR A 86 -2.90 16.84 6.54
N VAL A 87 -4.21 16.63 6.51
CA VAL A 87 -4.86 15.41 6.04
C VAL A 87 -5.93 15.84 5.05
N VAL A 88 -5.86 15.34 3.83
CA VAL A 88 -6.87 15.59 2.78
C VAL A 88 -7.54 14.28 2.44
N GLU A 89 -8.86 14.30 2.47
CA GLU A 89 -9.75 13.22 2.05
C GLU A 89 -10.58 13.70 0.86
N PHE A 90 -10.69 12.87 -0.16
CA PHE A 90 -11.50 13.11 -1.34
C PHE A 90 -12.52 11.98 -1.47
N GLY A 91 -13.80 12.34 -1.56
CA GLY A 91 -14.92 11.41 -1.39
C GLY A 91 -15.15 11.03 0.07
N ASP A 92 -15.68 9.83 0.27
CA ASP A 92 -15.76 9.12 1.55
C ASP A 92 -14.76 7.95 1.51
N ALA A 93 -13.59 8.15 2.13
CA ALA A 93 -12.48 7.22 2.02
C ALA A 93 -12.83 5.81 2.53
N MET A 94 -13.69 5.75 3.55
CA MET A 94 -14.14 4.50 4.15
C MET A 94 -15.12 3.77 3.23
N ALA A 95 -16.11 4.46 2.68
CA ALA A 95 -17.10 3.86 1.78
C ALA A 95 -16.50 3.48 0.41
N GLU A 96 -15.49 4.22 -0.04
CA GLU A 96 -14.88 4.08 -1.36
C GLU A 96 -13.59 3.26 -1.36
N ASN A 97 -13.11 2.86 -0.17
CA ASN A 97 -11.85 2.13 0.00
C ASN A 97 -10.68 2.89 -0.67
N THR A 98 -10.64 4.21 -0.45
CA THR A 98 -9.51 5.09 -0.77
C THR A 98 -8.81 5.49 0.53
N SER A 99 -7.66 6.14 0.41
CA SER A 99 -6.88 6.56 1.58
C SER A 99 -6.76 8.07 1.63
N PRO A 100 -6.97 8.70 2.80
CA PRO A 100 -6.65 10.10 2.98
C PRO A 100 -5.13 10.30 2.83
N ILE A 101 -4.73 11.39 2.20
CA ILE A 101 -3.31 11.72 1.99
C ILE A 101 -2.91 12.77 3.01
N SER A 102 -1.83 12.51 3.73
CA SER A 102 -1.28 13.41 4.74
C SER A 102 0.14 13.82 4.42
N GLY A 103 0.53 14.98 4.94
CA GLY A 103 1.87 15.53 4.75
C GLY A 103 2.11 16.78 5.57
N PRO A 104 3.34 17.31 5.56
CA PRO A 104 3.66 18.56 6.22
C PRO A 104 3.15 19.78 5.42
N CYS A 105 2.75 20.83 6.12
CA CYS A 105 2.50 22.15 5.51
C CYS A 105 3.80 22.89 5.19
N GLY A 106 3.68 23.95 4.38
CA GLY A 106 4.78 24.84 4.01
C GLY A 106 5.39 24.61 2.62
N ALA A 107 5.07 23.49 1.97
CA ALA A 107 5.42 23.23 0.57
C ALA A 107 4.18 22.78 -0.23
N PRO A 108 4.07 23.17 -1.52
CA PRO A 108 3.04 22.62 -2.39
C PRO A 108 3.18 21.10 -2.53
N ALA A 109 2.04 20.41 -2.57
CA ALA A 109 1.95 18.97 -2.75
C ALA A 109 0.99 18.65 -3.90
N ALA A 110 1.35 17.67 -4.72
CA ALA A 110 0.45 17.09 -5.71
C ALA A 110 -0.17 15.83 -5.11
N LEU A 111 -1.48 15.87 -4.87
CA LEU A 111 -2.25 14.79 -4.27
C LEU A 111 -3.08 14.12 -5.36
N ALA A 112 -3.23 12.80 -5.33
CA ALA A 112 -3.97 12.12 -6.39
C ALA A 112 -4.79 10.93 -5.89
N TRP A 113 -5.98 10.77 -6.47
CA TRP A 113 -6.92 9.70 -6.14
C TRP A 113 -7.51 9.05 -7.39
N PRO A 114 -7.89 7.76 -7.33
CA PRO A 114 -8.83 7.18 -8.28
C PRO A 114 -10.19 7.86 -8.16
N VAL A 115 -10.91 7.94 -9.27
CA VAL A 115 -12.31 8.38 -9.32
C VAL A 115 -13.12 7.26 -9.93
N ASP A 116 -14.20 6.86 -9.26
CA ASP A 116 -15.15 5.89 -9.81
C ASP A 116 -16.61 6.34 -9.59
N ALA A 117 -17.57 5.49 -9.96
CA ALA A 117 -18.99 5.82 -9.89
C ALA A 117 -19.52 5.97 -8.45
N LYS A 118 -18.78 5.49 -7.45
CA LYS A 118 -19.11 5.62 -6.02
C LYS A 118 -18.48 6.87 -5.41
N THR A 119 -17.57 7.54 -6.10
CA THR A 119 -16.88 8.72 -5.59
C THR A 119 -17.87 9.82 -5.24
N GLN A 120 -17.94 10.15 -3.95
CA GLN A 120 -18.75 11.24 -3.44
C GLN A 120 -18.12 12.58 -3.86
N PRO A 121 -18.92 13.57 -4.28
CA PRO A 121 -18.42 14.85 -4.75
C PRO A 121 -18.09 15.76 -3.55
N SER A 122 -17.13 15.35 -2.73
CA SER A 122 -16.72 16.04 -1.50
C SER A 122 -15.22 16.04 -1.30
N ILE A 123 -14.72 17.05 -0.62
CA ILE A 123 -13.35 17.11 -0.10
C ILE A 123 -13.41 17.49 1.39
N ALA A 124 -12.64 16.81 2.21
CA ALA A 124 -12.42 17.17 3.60
C ALA A 124 -10.94 17.44 3.83
N VAL A 125 -10.64 18.60 4.41
CA VAL A 125 -9.27 19.02 4.73
C VAL A 125 -9.17 19.23 6.23
N THR A 126 -8.20 18.59 6.85
CA THR A 126 -7.82 18.80 8.25
C THR A 126 -6.44 19.43 8.29
N VAL A 127 -6.35 20.64 8.81
CA VAL A 127 -5.11 21.34 9.18
C VAL A 127 -5.35 22.03 10.52
N ASP A 128 -4.28 22.45 11.21
CA ASP A 128 -4.41 23.16 12.48
C ASP A 128 -5.26 24.44 12.33
N ASP A 129 -5.96 24.81 13.40
CA ASP A 129 -6.84 25.96 13.43
C ASP A 129 -6.13 27.25 12.98
N GLY A 130 -6.75 27.97 12.06
CA GLY A 130 -6.20 29.22 11.53
C GLY A 130 -5.19 29.05 10.40
N ILE A 131 -4.82 27.82 10.01
CA ILE A 131 -3.97 27.59 8.84
C ILE A 131 -4.82 27.68 7.55
N PRO A 132 -4.53 28.63 6.64
CA PRO A 132 -5.19 28.70 5.36
C PRO A 132 -4.65 27.64 4.41
N TRP A 133 -5.54 27.15 3.54
CA TRP A 133 -5.20 26.13 2.55
C TRP A 133 -5.95 26.35 1.24
N THR A 134 -5.40 25.84 0.15
CA THR A 134 -5.97 25.88 -1.20
C THR A 134 -5.84 24.50 -1.86
N ALA A 135 -6.88 24.11 -2.59
CA ALA A 135 -6.92 22.88 -3.39
C ALA A 135 -7.39 23.20 -4.81
N THR A 136 -6.55 22.91 -5.81
CA THR A 136 -6.86 23.12 -7.23
C THR A 136 -6.92 21.77 -7.96
N PRO A 137 -8.13 21.24 -8.26
CA PRO A 137 -8.28 19.97 -8.95
C PRO A 137 -8.07 20.03 -10.46
N LEU A 138 -7.47 18.97 -10.96
CA LEU A 138 -7.42 18.57 -12.35
C LEU A 138 -7.93 17.13 -12.48
N PHE A 139 -9.13 16.98 -13.05
CA PHE A 139 -9.73 15.67 -13.33
C PHE A 139 -9.23 15.13 -14.66
N SER A 140 -9.09 13.81 -14.78
CA SER A 140 -8.69 13.16 -16.02
C SER A 140 -9.59 11.98 -16.34
N THR A 141 -9.80 11.72 -17.64
CA THR A 141 -10.40 10.47 -18.12
C THR A 141 -9.43 9.28 -18.08
N LYS A 142 -8.15 9.50 -17.72
CA LYS A 142 -7.18 8.42 -17.48
C LYS A 142 -7.39 7.78 -16.12
N GLU A 143 -7.13 6.47 -16.06
CA GLU A 143 -7.13 5.74 -14.79
C GLU A 143 -5.98 6.22 -13.89
N PHE A 144 -6.24 6.22 -12.59
CA PHE A 144 -5.19 6.31 -11.60
C PHE A 144 -4.28 5.08 -11.67
N VAL A 145 -2.98 5.31 -11.85
CA VAL A 145 -1.98 4.24 -11.94
C VAL A 145 -1.32 4.05 -10.59
N ARG A 146 -1.48 2.86 -10.02
CA ARG A 146 -0.75 2.44 -8.81
C ARG A 146 0.64 1.94 -9.20
N ASP A 147 1.63 2.30 -8.39
CA ASP A 147 2.94 1.65 -8.41
C ASP A 147 2.80 0.22 -7.86
N ALA A 148 3.10 -0.78 -8.69
CA ALA A 148 2.97 -2.18 -8.34
C ALA A 148 3.98 -2.62 -7.26
N ALA A 149 5.17 -2.03 -7.24
CA ALA A 149 6.18 -2.32 -6.22
C ALA A 149 5.77 -1.74 -4.87
N VAL A 150 5.26 -0.49 -4.85
CA VAL A 150 4.69 0.10 -3.62
C VAL A 150 3.49 -0.72 -3.14
N THR A 151 2.62 -1.14 -4.05
CA THR A 151 1.45 -1.99 -3.71
C THR A 151 1.85 -3.29 -3.02
N ALA A 152 2.84 -3.98 -3.57
CA ALA A 152 3.34 -5.24 -3.01
C ALA A 152 4.00 -5.03 -1.63
N ASP A 153 4.82 -3.98 -1.50
CA ASP A 153 5.50 -3.65 -0.25
C ASP A 153 4.51 -3.22 0.85
N CYS A 154 3.50 -2.40 0.53
CA CYS A 154 2.43 -2.01 1.45
C CYS A 154 1.63 -3.20 1.98
N ALA A 155 1.26 -4.13 1.09
CA ALA A 155 0.52 -5.32 1.48
C ALA A 155 1.34 -6.22 2.42
N ALA A 156 2.62 -6.44 2.11
CA ALA A 156 3.52 -7.22 2.96
C ALA A 156 3.82 -6.52 4.30
N PHE A 157 3.92 -5.19 4.29
CA PHE A 157 4.18 -4.40 5.49
C PHE A 157 3.05 -4.50 6.51
N VAL A 158 1.79 -4.53 6.09
CA VAL A 158 0.62 -4.69 6.99
C VAL A 158 0.77 -5.89 7.90
N ASP A 159 1.14 -7.04 7.34
CA ASP A 159 1.24 -8.29 8.09
C ASP A 159 2.33 -8.20 9.15
N VAL A 160 3.49 -7.64 8.77
CA VAL A 160 4.62 -7.44 9.69
C VAL A 160 4.29 -6.45 10.79
N TYR A 161 3.75 -5.28 10.45
CA TYR A 161 3.44 -4.24 11.42
C TYR A 161 2.29 -4.66 12.36
N SER A 162 1.29 -5.38 11.85
CA SER A 162 0.24 -5.97 12.67
C SER A 162 0.80 -6.97 13.68
N ALA A 163 1.76 -7.82 13.26
CA ALA A 163 2.41 -8.78 14.15
C ALA A 163 3.21 -8.09 15.27
N LEU A 164 3.94 -7.01 14.96
CA LEU A 164 4.67 -6.21 15.96
C LEU A 164 3.71 -5.55 16.94
N MET A 165 2.66 -4.90 16.44
CA MET A 165 1.62 -4.27 17.25
C MET A 165 0.93 -5.29 18.17
N ASN A 166 0.53 -6.45 17.65
CA ASN A 166 -0.11 -7.50 18.45
C ASN A 166 0.86 -8.12 19.47
N ALA A 167 2.15 -8.21 19.15
CA ALA A 167 3.17 -8.64 20.11
C ALA A 167 3.21 -7.68 21.31
N ASP A 168 3.36 -6.38 21.05
CA ASP A 168 3.43 -5.36 22.10
C ASP A 168 2.12 -5.25 22.89
N GLN A 169 0.97 -5.17 22.23
CA GLN A 169 -0.33 -5.10 22.91
C GLN A 169 -0.61 -6.35 23.74
N GLY A 170 -0.38 -7.54 23.19
CA GLY A 170 -0.62 -8.81 23.88
C GLY A 170 0.20 -8.94 25.16
N TYR A 171 1.45 -8.47 25.16
CA TYR A 171 2.30 -8.46 26.36
C TYR A 171 1.99 -7.30 27.31
N ALA A 172 1.97 -6.06 26.80
CA ALA A 172 1.96 -4.86 27.61
C ALA A 172 0.55 -4.52 28.12
N GLN A 173 -0.47 -4.63 27.26
CA GLN A 173 -1.83 -4.18 27.55
C GLN A 173 -2.74 -5.32 27.99
N TYR A 174 -2.77 -6.43 27.23
CA TYR A 174 -3.73 -7.51 27.45
C TYR A 174 -3.21 -8.62 28.37
N LYS A 175 -1.91 -8.65 28.66
CA LYS A 175 -1.27 -9.70 29.48
C LYS A 175 -1.60 -11.11 29.00
N ALA A 176 -1.78 -11.26 27.68
CA ALA A 176 -2.19 -12.49 27.03
C ALA A 176 -1.07 -13.53 26.94
N PHE A 177 0.19 -13.08 27.01
CA PHE A 177 1.37 -13.95 27.01
C PHE A 177 2.56 -13.30 27.73
N ASP A 178 3.59 -14.10 27.97
CA ASP A 178 4.80 -13.73 28.70
C ASP A 178 5.90 -13.13 27.80
N ALA A 179 7.01 -12.72 28.43
CA ALA A 179 8.16 -12.14 27.75
C ALA A 179 8.81 -13.11 26.75
N ALA A 180 8.79 -14.42 27.01
CA ALA A 180 9.33 -15.43 26.10
C ALA A 180 8.51 -15.50 24.81
N THR A 181 7.19 -15.50 24.93
CA THR A 181 6.27 -15.49 23.79
C THR A 181 6.36 -14.19 23.01
N TRP A 182 6.46 -13.04 23.69
CA TRP A 182 6.72 -11.74 23.06
C TRP A 182 8.01 -11.78 22.23
N THR A 183 9.12 -12.26 22.81
CA THR A 183 10.43 -12.34 22.15
C THR A 183 10.36 -13.18 20.88
N ALA A 184 9.70 -14.34 20.94
CA ALA A 184 9.54 -15.21 19.79
C ALA A 184 8.72 -14.54 18.66
N ARG A 185 7.64 -13.83 19.00
CA ARG A 185 6.81 -13.10 18.03
C ARG A 185 7.57 -11.94 17.38
N VAL A 186 8.29 -11.15 18.17
CA VAL A 186 9.10 -10.03 17.66
C VAL A 186 10.25 -10.52 16.79
N ALA A 187 10.93 -11.60 17.17
CA ALA A 187 11.97 -12.20 16.34
C ALA A 187 11.43 -12.67 14.98
N ALA A 188 10.24 -13.28 14.94
CA ALA A 188 9.60 -13.70 13.70
C ALA A 188 9.23 -12.50 12.82
N ALA A 189 8.60 -11.47 13.38
CA ALA A 189 8.24 -10.25 12.65
C ALA A 189 9.48 -9.47 12.18
N SER A 190 10.54 -9.40 13.00
CA SER A 190 11.83 -8.81 12.64
C SER A 190 12.47 -9.51 11.44
N SER A 191 12.45 -10.84 11.41
CA SER A 191 12.95 -11.62 10.26
C SER A 191 12.15 -11.36 8.99
N GLN A 192 10.82 -11.22 9.09
CA GLN A 192 9.97 -10.91 7.95
C GLN A 192 10.22 -9.48 7.45
N LEU A 193 10.38 -8.53 8.36
CA LEU A 193 10.71 -7.15 8.02
C LEU A 193 12.05 -7.04 7.30
N ALA A 194 13.07 -7.76 7.77
CA ALA A 194 14.38 -7.79 7.13
C ALA A 194 14.31 -8.37 5.71
N ALA A 195 13.53 -9.45 5.52
CA ALA A 195 13.30 -10.03 4.20
C ALA A 195 12.56 -9.07 3.26
N LEU A 196 11.53 -8.39 3.77
CA LEU A 196 10.78 -7.37 3.03
C LEU A 196 11.69 -6.20 2.62
N ALA A 197 12.46 -5.64 3.55
CA ALA A 197 13.40 -4.55 3.27
C ALA A 197 14.45 -4.94 2.22
N ALA A 198 15.00 -6.16 2.30
CA ALA A 198 15.96 -6.67 1.33
C ALA A 198 15.35 -6.81 -0.08
N ALA A 199 14.13 -7.34 -0.17
CA ALA A 199 13.43 -7.59 -1.42
C ALA A 199 12.82 -6.33 -2.05
N SER A 200 12.51 -5.31 -1.24
CA SER A 200 11.85 -4.08 -1.68
C SER A 200 12.62 -3.38 -2.79
N ARG A 201 11.88 -2.98 -3.83
CA ARG A 201 12.35 -2.21 -4.99
C ARG A 201 11.63 -0.88 -5.15
N SER A 202 10.70 -0.57 -4.24
CA SER A 202 9.93 0.66 -4.27
C SER A 202 10.63 1.79 -3.50
N SER A 203 10.00 2.96 -3.46
CA SER A 203 10.40 4.07 -2.59
C SER A 203 10.41 3.72 -1.10
N LEU A 204 9.74 2.63 -0.69
CA LEU A 204 9.65 2.18 0.69
C LEU A 204 10.94 1.50 1.20
N LYS A 205 11.90 1.17 0.32
CA LYS A 205 13.11 0.44 0.71
C LYS A 205 13.88 1.12 1.87
N GLY A 206 14.00 2.44 1.83
CA GLY A 206 14.67 3.24 2.85
C GLY A 206 14.06 3.06 4.24
N PRO A 207 12.79 3.49 4.46
CA PRO A 207 12.14 3.35 5.76
C PRO A 207 11.98 1.88 6.20
N LEU A 208 11.74 0.93 5.28
CA LEU A 208 11.70 -0.50 5.62
C LEU A 208 13.04 -0.99 6.17
N THR A 209 14.16 -0.55 5.60
CA THR A 209 15.51 -0.92 6.07
C THR A 209 15.82 -0.29 7.41
N SER A 210 15.48 0.99 7.61
CA SER A 210 15.62 1.71 8.87
C SER A 210 14.83 1.01 9.98
N MET A 211 13.54 0.76 9.74
CA MET A 211 12.67 0.09 10.69
C MET A 211 13.16 -1.33 11.01
N SER A 212 13.62 -2.08 10.00
CA SER A 212 14.22 -3.40 10.20
C SER A 212 15.41 -3.36 11.16
N HIS A 213 16.27 -2.34 11.04
CA HIS A 213 17.40 -2.18 11.93
C HIS A 213 16.94 -1.92 13.38
N THR A 214 16.05 -0.95 13.58
CA THR A 214 15.52 -0.60 14.89
C THR A 214 14.85 -1.79 15.58
N VAL A 215 13.93 -2.47 14.89
CA VAL A 215 13.20 -3.64 15.44
C VAL A 215 14.15 -4.79 15.80
N SER A 216 15.21 -5.01 15.00
CA SER A 216 16.19 -6.07 15.28
C SER A 216 16.98 -5.87 16.59
N THR A 217 16.99 -4.64 17.12
CA THR A 217 17.68 -4.27 18.36
C THR A 217 16.75 -4.20 19.58
N ALA A 218 15.45 -4.45 19.40
CA ALA A 218 14.49 -4.42 20.50
C ALA A 218 14.71 -5.60 21.46
N THR A 219 15.23 -5.31 22.65
CA THR A 219 15.49 -6.32 23.69
C THR A 219 14.48 -6.31 24.83
N GLU A 220 13.79 -5.19 25.04
CA GLU A 220 12.88 -5.00 26.17
C GLU A 220 11.44 -5.41 25.78
N PRO A 221 10.81 -6.36 26.49
CA PRO A 221 9.45 -6.78 26.20
C PRO A 221 8.43 -5.63 26.21
N GLY A 222 7.59 -5.58 25.17
CA GLY A 222 6.57 -4.54 24.98
C GLY A 222 7.08 -3.25 24.33
N THR A 223 8.27 -3.26 23.74
CA THR A 223 8.89 -2.06 23.13
C THR A 223 9.27 -2.23 21.66
N ALA A 224 8.73 -3.25 20.97
CA ALA A 224 9.11 -3.53 19.59
C ALA A 224 8.77 -2.37 18.63
N GLN A 225 7.77 -1.56 18.98
CA GLN A 225 7.38 -0.36 18.22
C GLN A 225 8.10 0.92 18.68
N ALA A 226 9.02 0.85 19.64
CA ALA A 226 9.76 2.03 20.08
C ALA A 226 10.75 2.51 18.99
N GLY A 227 10.70 3.80 18.67
CA GLY A 227 11.66 4.42 17.74
C GLY A 227 11.39 4.19 16.25
N ILE A 228 10.27 3.57 15.87
CA ILE A 228 9.91 3.33 14.46
C ILE A 228 8.78 4.24 13.94
N ALA A 229 8.30 5.18 14.75
CA ALA A 229 7.13 6.00 14.41
C ALA A 229 7.30 6.77 13.09
N ASP A 230 8.48 7.34 12.86
CA ASP A 230 8.78 8.09 11.63
C ASP A 230 8.80 7.18 10.39
N ASP A 231 9.40 5.99 10.50
CA ASP A 231 9.42 5.00 9.42
C ASP A 231 8.00 4.52 9.08
N VAL A 232 7.19 4.23 10.10
CA VAL A 232 5.77 3.85 9.93
C VAL A 232 4.98 4.97 9.26
N ALA A 233 5.21 6.23 9.67
CA ALA A 233 4.53 7.38 9.07
C ALA A 233 4.93 7.57 7.60
N GLN A 234 6.22 7.41 7.26
CA GLN A 234 6.70 7.48 5.87
C GLN A 234 6.14 6.36 5.00
N ILE A 235 6.11 5.12 5.51
CA ILE A 235 5.52 3.99 4.80
C ILE A 235 4.02 4.22 4.59
N GLY A 236 3.30 4.62 5.63
CA GLY A 236 1.87 4.92 5.56
C GLY A 236 1.55 6.02 4.54
N ALA A 237 2.30 7.12 4.55
CA ALA A 237 2.13 8.22 3.59
C ALA A 237 2.32 7.77 2.14
N ALA A 238 3.34 6.94 1.87
CA ALA A 238 3.58 6.39 0.54
C ALA A 238 2.50 5.38 0.11
N CYS A 239 2.00 4.55 1.02
CA CYS A 239 0.87 3.64 0.75
C CYS A 239 -0.42 4.42 0.47
N ASN A 240 -0.67 5.49 1.21
CA ASN A 240 -1.84 6.35 1.01
C ASN A 240 -1.74 7.10 -0.33
N ALA A 241 -0.59 7.69 -0.65
CA ALA A 241 -0.37 8.35 -1.93
C ALA A 241 -0.52 7.38 -3.12
N ASN A 242 -0.15 6.12 -2.93
CA ASN A 242 -0.35 5.05 -3.91
C ASN A 242 -1.78 4.47 -3.92
N GLN A 243 -2.66 4.95 -3.03
CA GLN A 243 -4.05 4.50 -2.90
C GLN A 243 -4.14 2.98 -2.76
N THR A 244 -3.31 2.46 -1.85
CA THR A 244 -3.27 1.06 -1.43
C THR A 244 -3.69 0.98 0.02
N PRO A 245 -5.01 0.84 0.29
CA PRO A 245 -5.54 0.72 1.63
C PRO A 245 -4.86 -0.42 2.38
N TYR A 246 -4.46 -0.13 3.61
CA TYR A 246 -3.69 -1.06 4.42
C TYR A 246 -4.35 -1.13 5.81
N PHE A 247 -5.05 -2.23 6.07
CA PHE A 247 -5.83 -2.41 7.30
C PHE A 247 -5.05 -3.26 8.29
N LEU A 248 -4.73 -2.71 9.45
CA LEU A 248 -4.03 -3.45 10.49
C LEU A 248 -4.93 -4.53 11.08
N LYS A 249 -4.36 -5.72 11.29
CA LYS A 249 -5.07 -6.88 11.83
C LYS A 249 -4.86 -6.91 13.34
N ALA A 250 -5.88 -6.51 14.09
CA ALA A 250 -5.85 -6.58 15.56
C ALA A 250 -6.21 -8.00 16.05
N GLU A 251 -5.32 -8.61 16.85
CA GLU A 251 -5.61 -9.88 17.55
C GLU A 251 -6.44 -9.65 18.82
N PHE A 252 -6.31 -8.49 19.47
CA PHE A 252 -6.89 -8.20 20.79
C PHE A 252 -8.07 -7.23 20.76
N GLY A 253 -8.73 -7.11 19.59
CA GLY A 253 -9.85 -6.20 19.36
C GLY A 253 -9.40 -4.78 19.01
N GLY A 254 -10.08 -4.17 18.05
CA GLY A 254 -9.93 -2.80 17.58
C GLY A 254 -11.28 -2.26 17.14
#